data_AF-A0A7W1BVK2-F1
#
_entry.id   AF-A0A7W1BVK2-F1
#
_cell.length_a   1.000
_cell.length_b   1.000
_cell.length_c   1.000
_cell.angle_alpha   90.00
_cell.angle_beta   90.00
_cell.angle_gamma   90.00
#
_symmetry.space_group_name_H-M   'P 1'
#
loop_
_entity.id
_entity.type
_entity.pdbx_description
1 polymer ?
#
loop_
_entity_poly.entity_id
_entity_poly.type
_entity_poly.pdbx_seq_one_letter_code
_entity_poly.pdbx_strand_id
1 'polypeptide(L)' 'MDADLRTLRERLAEISDLGRMFFLGLWDQRVKMPTLGGPARSEAVATLGRIAHEKLVDGEIG' A
#
# COMPACT_ATOMS: atom_id res chain seq x y z
N MET A 1 -13.46 -14.32 19.08
CA MET A 1 -14.39 -13.85 18.04
C MET A 1 -14.37 -12.34 17.88
N ASP A 2 -14.79 -11.53 18.86
CA ASP A 2 -14.70 -10.06 18.73
C ASP A 2 -13.27 -9.52 18.71
N ALA A 3 -12.36 -10.15 19.47
CA ALA A 3 -10.94 -9.80 19.44
C ALA A 3 -10.32 -10.10 18.06
N ASP A 4 -10.57 -11.31 17.53
CA ASP A 4 -10.06 -11.75 16.24
C ASP A 4 -10.58 -10.86 15.09
N LEU A 5 -11.86 -10.47 15.13
CA LEU A 5 -12.43 -9.56 14.14
C LEU A 5 -11.82 -8.14 14.21
N ARG A 6 -11.52 -7.64 15.41
CA ARG A 6 -10.82 -6.35 15.58
C ARG A 6 -9.41 -6.43 15.01
N THR A 7 -8.66 -7.48 15.35
CA THR A 7 -7.30 -7.69 14.84
C THR A 7 -7.29 -7.81 13.31
N LEU A 8 -8.23 -8.55 12.73
CA LEU A 8 -8.35 -8.66 11.27
C LEU A 8 -8.66 -7.30 10.64
N ARG A 9 -9.57 -6.50 11.24
CA ARG A 9 -9.86 -5.14 10.76
C ARG A 9 -8.63 -4.23 10.80
N GLU A 10 -7.84 -4.30 11.86
CA GLU A 10 -6.60 -3.51 11.99
C GLU A 10 -5.60 -3.87 10.89
N ARG A 11 -5.38 -5.17 10.64
CA ARG A 11 -4.50 -5.66 9.57
C ARG A 11 -4.98 -5.23 8.18
N LEU A 12 -6.28 -5.37 7.90
CA LEU A 12 -6.87 -4.94 6.63
C LEU A 12 -6.84 -3.42 6.45
N ALA A 13 -6.99 -2.65 7.54
CA ALA A 13 -6.86 -1.20 7.49
C ALA A 13 -5.46 -0.78 7.05
N GLU A 14 -4.41 -1.42 7.58
CA GLU A 14 -3.02 -1.15 7.17
C GLU A 14 -2.79 -1.45 5.67
N ILE A 15 -3.29 -2.59 5.17
CA ILE A 15 -3.22 -2.92 3.74
C ILE A 15 -3.96 -1.87 2.90
N SER A 16 -5.12 -1.40 3.38
CA SER A 16 -5.91 -0.37 2.71
C SER A 16 -5.14 0.96 2.62
N ASP A 17 -4.46 1.36 3.69
CA ASP A 17 -3.65 2.58 3.72
C ASP A 17 -2.44 2.51 2.79
N LEU A 18 -1.75 1.36 2.72
CA LEU A 18 -0.69 1.12 1.74
C LEU A 18 -1.21 1.27 0.30
N GLY A 19 -2.39 0.72 0.02
CA GLY A 19 -3.08 0.91 -1.26
C GLY A 19 -3.37 2.38 -1.57
N ARG A 20 -3.87 3.14 -0.59
CA ARG A 20 -4.11 4.59 -0.75
C ARG A 20 -2.83 5.35 -1.08
N MET A 21 -1.73 5.05 -0.40
CA MET A 21 -0.44 5.69 -0.66
C MET A 21 0.12 5.35 -2.03
N PHE A 22 -0.04 4.09 -2.47
CA PHE A 22 0.30 3.67 -3.83
C PHE A 22 -0.46 4.50 -4.87
N PHE A 23 -1.79 4.61 -4.72
CA PHE A 23 -2.62 5.40 -5.64
C PHE A 23 -2.29 6.89 -5.61
N LEU A 24 -2.03 7.47 -4.43
CA LEU A 24 -1.61 8.86 -4.31
C LEU A 24 -0.29 9.11 -5.05
N GLY A 25 0.69 8.21 -4.91
CA GLY A 25 1.94 8.26 -5.65
C GLY A 25 1.73 8.19 -7.17
N LEU A 26 0.83 7.33 -7.65
CA LEU A 26 0.52 7.27 -9.08
C LEU A 26 -0.24 8.49 -9.60
N TRP A 27 -1.13 9.07 -8.79
CA TRP A 27 -1.82 10.30 -9.15
C TRP A 27 -0.83 11.45 -9.27
N ASP A 28 0.02 11.64 -8.25
CA ASP A 28 0.98 12.73 -8.22
C ASP A 28 1.98 12.61 -9.38
N GLN A 29 2.42 11.39 -9.72
CA GLN A 29 3.27 11.12 -10.88
C GLN A 29 2.67 11.64 -12.19
N ARG A 30 1.34 11.56 -12.35
CA ARG A 30 0.64 11.97 -13.57
C ARG A 30 0.26 13.45 -13.59
N VAL A 31 0.13 14.09 -12.43
CA VAL A 31 -0.47 15.44 -12.34
C VAL A 31 0.53 16.52 -11.92
N LYS A 32 1.46 16.22 -11.01
CA LYS A 32 2.30 17.24 -10.35
C LYS A 32 3.80 16.96 -10.40
N MET A 33 4.20 15.71 -10.58
CA MET A 33 5.61 15.32 -10.51
C MET A 33 6.44 15.92 -11.66
N PRO A 34 7.63 16.50 -11.37
CA PRO A 34 8.58 16.90 -12.40
C PRO A 34 9.12 15.70 -13.20
N THR A 35 9.49 15.92 -14.46
CA THR A 35 9.92 14.87 -15.40
C THR A 35 11.01 13.94 -14.88
N LEU A 36 11.97 14.47 -14.11
CA LEU A 36 13.10 13.68 -13.59
C LEU A 36 12.77 12.84 -12.34
N GLY A 37 11.57 12.97 -11.77
CA GLY A 37 11.15 12.23 -10.57
C GLY A 37 10.78 10.76 -10.81
N GLY A 38 10.72 10.33 -12.07
CA GLY A 38 10.24 9.00 -12.47
C GLY A 38 10.93 7.83 -11.75
N PRO A 39 12.27 7.72 -11.77
CA PRO A 39 12.98 6.59 -11.15
C PRO A 39 12.67 6.45 -9.65
N ALA A 40 12.78 7.54 -8.88
CA ALA A 40 12.50 7.54 -7.45
C ALA A 40 11.02 7.21 -7.15
N ARG A 41 10.09 7.72 -7.97
CA ARG A 41 8.66 7.41 -7.81
C ARG A 41 8.36 5.94 -8.09
N SER A 42 8.93 5.37 -9.14
CA SER A 42 8.76 3.97 -9.50
C SER A 42 9.23 3.03 -8.38
N GLU A 43 10.38 3.32 -7.76
CA GLU A 43 10.89 2.55 -6.63
C GLU A 43 9.95 2.63 -5.41
N ALA A 44 9.45 3.82 -5.09
CA ALA A 44 8.52 4.01 -3.98
C ALA A 44 7.21 3.23 -4.17
N VAL A 45 6.58 3.33 -5.35
CA VAL A 45 5.32 2.61 -5.61
C VAL A 45 5.53 1.10 -5.70
N ALA A 46 6.66 0.63 -6.24
CA ALA A 46 7.01 -0.79 -6.25
C ALA A 46 7.18 -1.34 -4.82
N THR A 47 7.84 -0.57 -3.95
CA THR A 47 8.01 -0.93 -2.53
C THR A 47 6.67 -1.03 -1.82
N LEU A 48 5.78 -0.04 -2.00
CA LEU A 48 4.43 -0.08 -1.43
C LEU A 48 3.62 -1.29 -1.92
N GLY A 49 3.68 -1.58 -3.23
CA GLY A 49 3.00 -2.73 -3.82
C GLY A 49 3.50 -4.07 -3.26
N ARG A 50 4.82 -4.23 -3.11
CA ARG A 50 5.43 -5.42 -2.51
C ARG A 50 4.97 -5.62 -1.06
N ILE A 51 5.04 -4.58 -0.23
CA ILE A 51 4.64 -4.66 1.19
C ILE A 51 3.14 -4.98 1.31
N ALA A 52 2.30 -4.34 0.51
CA ALA A 52 0.87 -4.61 0.50
C ALA A 52 0.56 -6.07 0.12
N HIS A 53 1.26 -6.60 -0.89
CA HIS A 53 1.11 -7.99 -1.31
C HIS A 53 1.55 -8.97 -0.22
N GLU A 54 2.75 -8.78 0.36
CA GLU A 54 3.28 -9.61 1.44
C GLU A 54 2.33 -9.68 2.64
N LYS A 55 1.78 -8.52 3.07
CA LYS A 55 0.81 -8.46 4.17
C LYS A 55 -0.52 -9.12 3.84
N LEU A 56 -0.96 -9.05 2.57
CA LEU A 56 -2.23 -9.64 2.15
C LEU A 56 -2.18 -11.18 2.14
N VAL A 57 -1.04 -11.76 1.81
CA VAL A 57 -0.85 -13.22 1.77
C VAL A 57 -0.38 -13.80 3.11
N ASP A 58 -0.30 -12.98 4.15
CA ASP A 58 0.04 -13.41 5.51
C ASP A 58 -1.03 -14.39 6.03
N GLY A 59 -0.60 -15.46 6.69
CA GLY A 59 -1.48 -16.52 7.18
C GLY A 59 -2.50 -16.06 8.23
N GLU A 60 -2.30 -14.89 8.83
CA GLU A 60 -3.23 -14.30 9.81
C GLU A 60 -4.40 -13.55 9.15
N ILE A 61 -4.39 -13.40 7.82
CA ILE A 61 -5.48 -12.76 7.05
C ILE A 61 -6.61 -13.75 6.71
N GLY A 62 -6.31 -15.05 6.58
CA GLY A 62 -7.21 -16.08 6.03
C GLY A 62 -7.49 -17.24 6.97
#